data_AF-A0A357J1V5-F1
#
_entry.id   AF-A0A357J1V5-F1
#
_cell.length_a   1.000
_cell.length_b   1.000
_cell.length_c   1.000
_cell.angle_alpha   90.00
_cell.angle_beta   90.00
_cell.angle_gamma   90.00
#
_symmetry.space_group_name_H-M   'P 1'
#
loop_
_entity.id
_entity.type
_entity.pdbx_description
1 polymer ?
#
loop_
_entity_poly.entity_id
_entity_poly.type
_entity_poly.pdbx_seq_one_letter_code
_entity_poly.pdbx_strand_id
1 'polypeptide(L)'
;MIRKSKRRLPVIPILLLVFLGACPENDDDALMLHLYHSLNEEIADAVDGTEIPPEYLAALISLESHPAGNRDSRRFEPAVYERLMDLKYSGEPFGYIPRNRVQNLDDQKLRELSTSYGLTQIMGYHCLELGCSIDDLKGEFHLLWSVAYIRDHYGKQIKAKNWEASFRMHNTGRVDGTTSRKDYVEKGLIRMQYYRKWINQEGSLF
;
A
#
# COMPACT_ATOMS: atom_id res chain seq x y z
N MET A 1 -72.29 32.57 -22.75
CA MET A 1 -71.71 32.06 -21.49
C MET A 1 -71.17 30.66 -21.75
N ILE A 2 -69.89 30.50 -22.12
CA ILE A 2 -69.27 29.19 -22.41
C ILE A 2 -67.92 29.15 -21.68
N ARG A 3 -67.79 28.26 -20.69
CA ARG A 3 -66.61 28.11 -19.83
C ARG A 3 -65.44 27.51 -20.61
N LYS A 4 -64.30 28.21 -20.60
CA LYS A 4 -62.98 27.73 -21.05
C LYS A 4 -62.50 26.58 -20.14
N SER A 5 -62.30 25.39 -20.70
CA SER A 5 -61.54 24.31 -20.07
C SER A 5 -60.06 24.48 -20.43
N LYS A 6 -59.25 24.99 -19.48
CA LYS A 6 -57.79 25.01 -19.60
C LYS A 6 -57.28 23.60 -19.32
N ARG A 7 -56.89 22.87 -20.37
CA ARG A 7 -56.12 21.63 -20.24
C ARG A 7 -54.75 21.97 -19.64
N ARG A 8 -54.49 21.49 -18.43
CA ARG A 8 -53.15 21.53 -17.82
C ARG A 8 -52.32 20.42 -18.47
N LEU A 9 -51.18 20.80 -19.05
CA LEU A 9 -50.13 19.85 -19.45
C LEU A 9 -49.55 19.21 -18.18
N PRO A 10 -49.26 17.90 -18.18
CA PRO A 10 -48.55 17.30 -17.07
C PRO A 10 -47.09 17.75 -17.11
N VAL A 11 -46.64 18.44 -16.06
CA VAL A 11 -45.22 18.60 -15.78
C VAL A 11 -44.78 17.27 -15.16
N ILE A 12 -44.15 16.42 -15.97
CA ILE A 12 -43.43 15.25 -15.44
C ILE A 12 -42.11 15.81 -14.87
N PRO A 13 -41.81 15.62 -13.57
CA PRO A 13 -40.52 16.00 -13.05
C PRO A 13 -39.48 15.07 -13.68
N ILE A 14 -38.54 15.64 -14.44
CA ILE A 14 -37.29 14.98 -14.79
C ILE A 14 -36.52 14.85 -13.47
N LEU A 15 -36.76 13.76 -12.75
CA LEU A 15 -35.91 13.33 -11.65
C LEU A 15 -35.55 11.87 -11.90
N LEU A 16 -34.76 11.67 -12.94
CA LEU A 16 -33.97 10.46 -13.15
C LEU A 16 -32.52 10.93 -13.22
N LEU A 17 -32.03 11.41 -12.06
CA LEU A 17 -30.62 11.60 -11.83
C LEU A 17 -29.99 10.21 -11.67
N VAL A 18 -28.95 10.00 -12.46
CA VAL A 18 -28.24 8.77 -12.73
C VAL A 18 -27.63 8.18 -11.45
N PHE A 19 -28.24 7.14 -10.88
CA PHE A 19 -27.66 6.31 -9.81
C PHE A 19 -27.01 5.05 -10.42
N LEU A 20 -25.94 5.23 -11.21
CA LEU A 20 -25.20 4.10 -11.81
C LEU A 20 -23.71 4.05 -11.43
N GLY A 21 -23.23 4.95 -10.57
CA GLY A 21 -21.78 5.08 -10.27
C GLY A 21 -21.33 4.60 -8.88
N ALA A 22 -22.21 4.00 -8.10
CA ALA A 22 -22.00 3.88 -6.66
C ALA A 22 -21.81 2.45 -6.14
N CYS A 23 -21.95 1.43 -6.98
CA CYS A 23 -21.53 0.06 -6.63
C CYS A 23 -20.10 -0.20 -7.13
N PRO A 24 -19.35 -1.07 -6.45
CA PRO A 24 -18.11 -1.59 -7.00
C PRO A 24 -18.31 -2.22 -8.38
N GLU A 25 -17.44 -1.87 -9.32
CA GLU A 25 -17.51 -2.33 -10.72
C GLU A 25 -16.95 -3.74 -10.91
N ASN A 26 -16.02 -4.16 -10.05
CA ASN A 26 -15.37 -5.47 -10.06
C ASN A 26 -14.70 -5.76 -8.70
N ASP A 27 -14.00 -6.90 -8.61
CA ASP A 27 -13.33 -7.34 -7.38
C ASP A 27 -12.22 -6.38 -6.91
N ASP A 28 -11.49 -5.73 -7.82
CA ASP A 28 -10.47 -4.75 -7.42
C ASP A 28 -11.12 -3.49 -6.86
N ASP A 29 -12.22 -3.03 -7.46
CA ASP A 29 -12.99 -1.89 -6.95
C ASP A 29 -13.57 -2.20 -5.56
N ALA A 30 -14.16 -3.39 -5.39
CA ALA A 30 -14.72 -3.84 -4.12
C ALA A 30 -13.64 -3.99 -3.04
N LEU A 31 -12.46 -4.49 -3.43
CA LEU A 31 -11.31 -4.57 -2.53
C LEU A 31 -10.86 -3.18 -2.07
N MET A 32 -10.76 -2.22 -2.98
CA MET A 32 -10.33 -0.87 -2.61
C MET A 32 -11.37 -0.14 -1.76
N LEU A 33 -12.67 -0.38 -1.97
CA LEU A 33 -13.74 0.08 -1.07
C LEU A 33 -13.56 -0.52 0.33
N HIS A 34 -13.31 -1.82 0.42
CA HIS A 34 -13.08 -2.48 1.70
C HIS A 34 -11.87 -1.87 2.44
N LEU A 35 -10.76 -1.63 1.75
CA LEU A 35 -9.59 -0.96 2.33
C LEU A 35 -9.90 0.49 2.71
N TYR A 36 -10.77 1.18 1.97
CA TYR A 36 -11.19 2.53 2.33
C TYR A 36 -11.93 2.52 3.68
N HIS A 37 -12.95 1.67 3.83
CA HIS A 37 -13.71 1.59 5.09
C HIS A 37 -12.89 1.09 6.28
N SER A 38 -11.83 0.30 6.04
CA SER A 38 -11.05 -0.31 7.13
C SER A 38 -9.78 0.44 7.51
N LEU A 39 -9.17 1.20 6.60
CA LEU A 39 -7.83 1.77 6.79
C LEU A 39 -7.70 3.25 6.40
N ASN A 40 -8.75 3.90 5.86
CA ASN A 40 -8.59 5.25 5.30
C ASN A 40 -8.06 6.30 6.28
N GLU A 41 -8.53 6.30 7.54
CA GLU A 41 -8.03 7.23 8.56
C GLU A 41 -6.55 7.02 8.83
N GLU A 42 -6.12 5.78 9.07
CA GLU A 42 -4.70 5.46 9.33
C GLU A 42 -3.79 5.70 8.12
N ILE A 43 -4.29 5.44 6.92
CA ILE A 43 -3.58 5.75 5.68
C ILE A 43 -3.43 7.26 5.54
N ALA A 44 -4.49 8.02 5.78
CA ALA A 44 -4.46 9.49 5.70
C ALA A 44 -3.49 10.08 6.73
N ASP A 45 -3.54 9.62 7.98
CA ASP A 45 -2.64 10.05 9.05
C ASP A 45 -1.17 9.72 8.73
N ALA A 46 -0.90 8.53 8.19
CA ALA A 46 0.46 8.11 7.89
C ALA A 46 1.10 8.92 6.75
N VAL A 47 0.32 9.32 5.76
CA VAL A 47 0.82 10.07 4.59
C VAL A 47 0.75 11.58 4.77
N ASP A 48 0.10 12.08 5.83
CA ASP A 48 -0.05 13.51 6.06
C ASP A 48 1.31 14.23 6.07
N GLY A 49 1.37 15.39 5.43
CA GLY A 49 2.60 16.15 5.26
C GLY A 49 3.66 15.52 4.34
N THR A 50 3.36 14.43 3.63
CA THR A 50 4.31 13.76 2.70
C THR A 50 3.91 13.90 1.23
N GLU A 51 4.83 13.57 0.31
CA GLU A 51 4.57 13.47 -1.12
C GLU A 51 3.80 12.19 -1.54
N ILE A 52 3.57 11.26 -0.62
CA ILE A 52 2.96 9.97 -0.92
C ILE A 52 1.44 10.15 -0.93
N PRO A 53 0.74 9.87 -2.05
CA PRO A 53 -0.70 9.99 -2.06
C PRO A 53 -1.36 8.78 -1.36
N PRO A 54 -2.49 8.96 -0.65
CA PRO A 54 -3.16 7.89 0.09
C PRO A 54 -3.53 6.70 -0.81
N GLU A 55 -3.93 6.95 -2.06
CA GLU A 55 -4.25 5.90 -3.02
C GLU A 55 -3.04 5.03 -3.41
N TYR A 56 -1.82 5.56 -3.37
CA TYR A 56 -0.62 4.76 -3.61
C TYR A 56 -0.39 3.80 -2.44
N LEU A 57 -0.46 4.32 -1.20
CA LEU A 57 -0.26 3.50 -0.01
C LEU A 57 -1.34 2.41 0.10
N ALA A 58 -2.61 2.76 -0.14
CA ALA A 58 -3.71 1.78 -0.16
C ALA A 58 -3.50 0.70 -1.22
N ALA A 59 -3.14 1.09 -2.46
CA ALA A 59 -2.88 0.14 -3.53
C ALA A 59 -1.69 -0.78 -3.18
N LEU A 60 -0.64 -0.25 -2.57
CA LEU A 60 0.49 -1.05 -2.09
C LEU A 60 0.05 -2.07 -1.03
N ILE A 61 -0.74 -1.65 -0.04
CA ILE A 61 -1.27 -2.54 1.00
C ILE A 61 -2.06 -3.70 0.40
N SER A 62 -2.88 -3.42 -0.62
CA SER A 62 -3.68 -4.42 -1.31
C SER A 62 -2.87 -5.49 -2.04
N LEU A 63 -1.60 -5.19 -2.36
CA LEU A 63 -0.70 -6.06 -3.11
C LEU A 63 0.20 -6.87 -2.18
N GLU A 64 0.62 -6.28 -1.07
CA GLU A 64 1.66 -6.82 -0.19
C GLU A 64 1.09 -7.70 0.92
N SER A 65 0.01 -7.27 1.57
CA SER A 65 -0.59 -8.05 2.67
C SER A 65 -1.51 -9.16 2.16
N HIS A 66 -1.47 -10.31 2.85
CA HIS A 66 -2.37 -11.42 2.57
C HIS A 66 -3.11 -11.90 3.84
N PRO A 67 -4.46 -11.94 3.84
CA PRO A 67 -5.34 -11.27 2.87
C PRO A 67 -5.07 -9.76 2.82
N ALA A 68 -5.52 -9.07 1.77
CA ALA A 68 -5.30 -7.64 1.62
C ALA A 68 -5.89 -6.87 2.82
N GLY A 69 -5.10 -5.99 3.44
CA GLY A 69 -5.43 -5.29 4.69
C GLY A 69 -5.06 -6.05 5.97
N ASN A 70 -4.42 -7.22 5.87
CA ASN A 70 -4.02 -8.00 7.05
C ASN A 70 -2.78 -7.40 7.74
N ARG A 71 -2.98 -6.84 8.93
CA ARG A 71 -1.92 -6.27 9.79
C ARG A 71 -0.92 -7.32 10.30
N ASP A 72 -1.36 -8.55 10.46
CA ASP A 72 -0.53 -9.64 10.98
C ASP A 72 0.21 -10.41 9.88
N SER A 73 0.16 -9.90 8.64
CA SER A 73 0.82 -10.55 7.51
C SER A 73 2.33 -10.59 7.72
N ARG A 74 2.91 -11.79 7.57
CA ARG A 74 4.35 -12.00 7.74
C ARG A 74 4.85 -13.09 6.80
N ARG A 75 6.05 -12.91 6.26
CA ARG A 75 6.68 -13.91 5.39
C ARG A 75 8.18 -13.99 5.68
N PHE A 76 8.62 -15.17 6.09
CA PHE A 76 10.05 -15.44 6.22
C PHE A 76 10.67 -15.63 4.83
N GLU A 77 11.81 -15.00 4.59
CA GLU A 77 12.57 -15.07 3.34
C GLU A 77 13.89 -15.84 3.55
N PRO A 78 13.95 -17.14 3.21
CA PRO A 78 15.15 -17.96 3.41
C PRO A 78 16.40 -17.38 2.75
N ALA A 79 16.26 -16.81 1.55
CA ALA A 79 17.39 -16.20 0.83
C ALA A 79 17.94 -14.96 1.56
N VAL A 80 17.08 -14.16 2.21
CA VAL A 80 17.53 -13.01 3.01
C VAL A 80 18.25 -13.49 4.27
N TYR A 81 17.75 -14.56 4.90
CA TYR A 81 18.40 -15.18 6.05
C TYR A 81 19.81 -15.68 5.70
N GLU A 82 19.97 -16.39 4.58
CA GLU A 82 21.27 -16.82 4.09
C GLU A 82 22.22 -15.63 3.88
N ARG A 83 21.74 -14.55 3.26
CA ARG A 83 22.55 -13.32 3.07
C ARG A 83 22.97 -12.66 4.39
N LEU A 84 22.11 -12.66 5.40
CA LEU A 84 22.46 -12.15 6.73
C LEU A 84 23.46 -13.06 7.46
N MET A 85 23.36 -14.37 7.26
CA MET A 85 24.34 -15.34 7.76
C MET A 85 25.72 -15.12 7.11
N ASP A 86 25.76 -14.92 5.79
CA ASP A 86 27.01 -14.62 5.06
C ASP A 86 27.65 -13.32 5.55
N LEU A 87 26.84 -12.27 5.75
CA LEU A 87 27.30 -11.00 6.34
C LEU A 87 27.86 -11.21 7.75
N LYS A 88 27.18 -12.01 8.59
CA LYS A 88 27.59 -12.29 9.96
C LYS A 88 28.91 -13.05 10.04
N TYR A 89 29.00 -14.19 9.35
CA TYR A 89 30.11 -15.13 9.50
C TYR A 89 31.29 -14.80 8.58
N SER A 90 31.01 -14.54 7.31
CA SER A 90 32.02 -14.32 6.28
C SER A 90 32.32 -12.83 6.05
N GLY A 91 31.40 -11.94 6.43
CA GLY A 91 31.53 -10.50 6.17
C GLY A 91 31.15 -10.10 4.76
N GLU A 92 30.48 -10.99 4.01
CA GLU A 92 30.01 -10.71 2.66
C GLU A 92 28.98 -9.57 2.69
N PRO A 93 29.16 -8.50 1.90
CA PRO A 93 28.26 -7.36 1.93
C PRO A 93 26.80 -7.73 1.59
N PHE A 94 25.86 -7.14 2.34
CA PHE A 94 24.44 -7.22 2.05
C PHE A 94 23.77 -5.85 2.28
N GLY A 95 23.36 -5.21 1.19
CA GLY A 95 22.83 -3.84 1.23
C GLY A 95 23.83 -2.86 1.86
N TYR A 96 23.32 -1.94 2.67
CA TYR A 96 24.13 -1.00 3.45
C TYR A 96 24.28 -1.42 4.92
N ILE A 97 23.97 -2.67 5.25
CA ILE A 97 23.96 -3.16 6.64
C ILE A 97 25.40 -3.40 7.09
N PRO A 98 25.90 -2.67 8.11
CA PRO A 98 27.24 -2.93 8.60
C PRO A 98 27.27 -4.21 9.43
N ARG A 99 28.30 -5.04 9.23
CA ARG A 99 28.46 -6.35 9.89
C ARG A 99 28.31 -6.28 11.41
N ASN A 100 28.78 -5.21 12.04
CA ASN A 100 28.71 -5.03 13.49
C ASN A 100 27.26 -4.99 14.04
N ARG A 101 26.26 -4.74 13.19
CA ARG A 101 24.83 -4.77 13.55
C ARG A 101 24.26 -6.17 13.63
N VAL A 102 24.90 -7.16 12.99
CA VAL A 102 24.39 -8.54 12.89
C VAL A 102 25.32 -9.58 13.53
N GLN A 103 26.61 -9.26 13.71
CA GLN A 103 27.62 -10.24 14.13
C GLN A 103 27.33 -10.93 15.48
N ASN A 104 26.64 -10.24 16.39
CA ASN A 104 26.32 -10.71 17.73
C ASN A 104 24.87 -11.18 17.90
N LEU A 105 24.06 -11.17 16.82
CA LEU A 105 22.67 -11.57 16.88
C LEU A 105 22.53 -13.09 16.90
N ASP A 106 21.55 -13.62 17.63
CA ASP A 106 21.24 -15.05 17.60
C ASP A 106 20.43 -15.43 16.35
N ASP A 107 20.19 -16.75 16.18
CA ASP A 107 19.43 -17.27 15.04
C ASP A 107 18.01 -16.70 14.99
N GLN A 108 17.35 -16.59 16.14
CA GLN A 108 15.99 -16.08 16.23
C GLN A 108 15.94 -14.64 15.70
N LYS A 109 16.85 -13.78 16.13
CA LYS A 109 16.88 -12.39 15.68
C LYS A 109 17.20 -12.28 14.19
N LEU A 110 18.09 -13.11 13.65
CA LEU A 110 18.35 -13.16 12.22
C LEU A 110 17.10 -13.57 11.43
N ARG A 111 16.32 -14.54 11.93
CA ARG A 111 15.04 -14.91 11.31
C ARG A 111 14.02 -13.79 11.33
N GLU A 112 13.93 -13.05 12.43
CA GLU A 112 13.05 -11.88 12.52
C GLU A 112 13.48 -10.80 11.51
N LEU A 113 14.77 -10.50 11.39
CA LEU A 113 15.28 -9.55 10.38
C LEU A 113 15.05 -10.04 8.95
N SER A 114 14.94 -11.36 8.74
CA SER A 114 14.68 -11.99 7.44
C SER A 114 13.19 -12.15 7.14
N THR A 115 12.32 -11.54 7.93
CA THR A 115 10.87 -11.64 7.76
C THR A 115 10.31 -10.29 7.32
N SER A 116 9.41 -10.27 6.34
CA SER A 116 8.59 -9.09 6.02
C SER A 116 7.40 -9.00 6.96
N TYR A 117 6.94 -7.79 7.28
CA TYR A 117 5.88 -7.55 8.25
C TYR A 117 4.79 -6.60 7.75
N GLY A 118 3.58 -6.84 8.20
CA GLY A 118 2.47 -5.89 8.18
C GLY A 118 1.85 -5.63 6.82
N LEU A 119 1.12 -4.53 6.75
CA LEU A 119 0.27 -4.12 5.64
C LEU A 119 1.05 -3.94 4.33
N THR A 120 2.32 -3.52 4.42
CA THR A 120 3.20 -3.24 3.28
C THR A 120 4.39 -4.19 3.18
N GLN A 121 4.47 -5.24 4.01
CA GLN A 121 5.53 -6.26 3.95
C GLN A 121 6.96 -5.67 3.98
N ILE A 122 7.23 -4.64 4.79
CA ILE A 122 8.59 -4.13 5.00
C ILE A 122 9.46 -5.24 5.61
N MET A 123 10.62 -5.50 5.01
CA MET A 123 11.59 -6.47 5.51
C MET A 123 12.19 -6.01 6.84
N GLY A 124 12.23 -6.91 7.82
CA GLY A 124 12.69 -6.62 9.18
C GLY A 124 14.13 -6.08 9.26
N TYR A 125 15.01 -6.44 8.34
CA TYR A 125 16.38 -5.92 8.33
C TYR A 125 16.43 -4.41 8.05
N HIS A 126 15.42 -3.81 7.43
CA HIS A 126 15.36 -2.36 7.24
C HIS A 126 15.24 -1.59 8.56
N CYS A 127 14.82 -2.22 9.66
CA CYS A 127 14.92 -1.65 11.00
C CYS A 127 16.35 -1.20 11.34
N LEU A 128 17.36 -1.89 10.81
CA LEU A 128 18.76 -1.56 11.06
C LEU A 128 19.18 -0.22 10.43
N GLU A 129 18.52 0.18 9.34
CA GLU A 129 18.74 1.40 8.58
C GLU A 129 17.80 2.53 9.07
N LEU A 130 16.52 2.23 9.25
CA LEU A 130 15.47 3.19 9.66
C LEU A 130 15.57 3.61 11.13
N GLY A 131 16.25 2.81 11.97
CA GLY A 131 16.35 3.07 13.41
C GLY A 131 15.10 2.70 14.22
N CYS A 132 14.19 1.91 13.64
CA CYS A 132 13.03 1.35 14.33
C CYS A 132 13.29 -0.07 14.87
N SER A 133 12.35 -0.58 15.66
CA SER A 133 12.33 -1.97 16.11
C SER A 133 11.45 -2.82 15.20
N ILE A 134 11.60 -4.15 15.31
CA ILE A 134 10.74 -5.10 14.60
C ILE A 134 9.30 -5.01 15.13
N ASP A 135 9.12 -4.66 16.40
CA ASP A 135 7.78 -4.54 16.98
C ASP A 135 7.07 -3.28 16.45
N ASP A 136 7.80 -2.22 16.11
CA ASP A 136 7.22 -1.07 15.39
C ASP A 136 6.69 -1.47 14.01
N LEU A 137 7.36 -2.42 13.32
CA LEU A 137 6.89 -2.93 12.03
C LEU A 137 5.68 -3.86 12.15
N LYS A 138 5.44 -4.45 13.32
CA LYS A 138 4.25 -5.29 13.59
C LYS A 138 3.09 -4.49 14.17
N GLY A 139 3.40 -3.37 14.83
CA GLY A 139 2.47 -2.63 15.67
C GLY A 139 1.74 -1.50 14.97
N GLU A 140 1.16 -0.61 15.78
CA GLU A 140 0.36 0.53 15.35
C GLU A 140 1.14 1.52 14.47
N PHE A 141 2.46 1.61 14.63
CA PHE A 141 3.31 2.53 13.86
C PHE A 141 3.76 1.97 12.50
N HIS A 142 3.27 0.81 12.07
CA HIS A 142 3.69 0.15 10.83
C HIS A 142 3.67 1.12 9.64
N LEU A 143 2.55 1.81 9.41
CA LEU A 143 2.41 2.69 8.23
C LEU A 143 3.32 3.92 8.28
N LEU A 144 3.64 4.45 9.46
CA LEU A 144 4.63 5.53 9.59
C LEU A 144 6.02 5.07 9.14
N TRP A 145 6.42 3.86 9.56
CA TRP A 145 7.70 3.28 9.14
C TRP A 145 7.70 2.86 7.67
N SER A 146 6.58 2.42 7.12
CA SER A 146 6.42 2.19 5.68
C SER A 146 6.60 3.48 4.89
N VAL A 147 6.03 4.59 5.35
CA VAL A 147 6.20 5.91 4.73
C VAL A 147 7.65 6.38 4.81
N ALA A 148 8.32 6.21 5.96
CA ALA A 148 9.74 6.50 6.10
C ALA A 148 10.59 5.68 5.10
N TYR A 149 10.34 4.36 5.03
CA TYR A 149 10.98 3.47 4.07
C TYR A 149 10.78 3.91 2.62
N ILE A 150 9.54 4.22 2.23
CA ILE A 150 9.20 4.68 0.87
C ILE A 150 10.02 5.92 0.52
N ARG A 151 10.07 6.91 1.42
CA ARG A 151 10.77 8.18 1.20
C ARG A 151 12.27 7.97 1.02
N ASP A 152 12.88 7.15 1.87
CA ASP A 152 14.33 6.92 1.89
C ASP A 152 14.79 6.09 0.69
N HIS A 153 14.03 5.07 0.30
CA HIS A 153 14.45 4.12 -0.73
C HIS A 153 14.03 4.53 -2.15
N TYR A 154 12.85 5.15 -2.30
CA TYR A 154 12.34 5.48 -3.63
C TYR A 154 11.45 6.73 -3.69
N GLY A 155 11.55 7.63 -2.70
CA GLY A 155 10.80 8.89 -2.67
C GLY A 155 11.03 9.78 -3.89
N LYS A 156 12.20 9.67 -4.55
CA LYS A 156 12.46 10.34 -5.84
C LYS A 156 11.43 9.93 -6.91
N GLN A 157 11.04 8.66 -6.97
CA GLN A 157 10.06 8.18 -7.96
C GLN A 157 8.64 8.60 -7.59
N ILE A 158 8.31 8.62 -6.29
CA ILE A 158 7.05 9.18 -5.78
C ILE A 158 6.91 10.65 -6.18
N LYS A 159 7.93 11.47 -5.94
CA LYS A 159 7.92 12.91 -6.32
C LYS A 159 7.78 13.12 -7.83
N ALA A 160 8.41 12.24 -8.63
CA ALA A 160 8.27 12.26 -10.08
C ALA A 160 6.93 11.68 -10.58
N LYS A 161 6.06 11.19 -9.69
CA LYS A 161 4.82 10.46 -10.01
C LYS A 161 5.06 9.26 -10.93
N ASN A 162 6.24 8.65 -10.84
CA ASN A 162 6.59 7.44 -11.56
C ASN A 162 6.11 6.22 -10.77
N TRP A 163 4.80 5.97 -10.83
CA TRP A 163 4.14 4.94 -10.03
C TRP A 163 4.58 3.53 -10.38
N GLU A 164 4.82 3.25 -11.67
CA GLU A 164 5.34 1.95 -12.11
C GLU A 164 6.69 1.64 -11.45
N ALA A 165 7.63 2.59 -11.53
CA ALA A 165 8.92 2.43 -10.89
C ALA A 165 8.78 2.32 -9.37
N SER A 166 7.86 3.06 -8.76
CA SER A 166 7.63 3.00 -7.32
C SER A 166 7.14 1.61 -6.88
N PHE A 167 6.20 0.99 -7.61
CA PHE A 167 5.77 -0.39 -7.35
C PHE A 167 6.90 -1.41 -7.58
N ARG A 168 7.67 -1.29 -8.68
CA ARG A 168 8.82 -2.17 -8.94
C ARG A 168 9.88 -2.04 -7.86
N MET A 169 10.19 -0.82 -7.42
CA MET A 169 11.17 -0.57 -6.38
C MET A 169 10.73 -1.14 -5.03
N HIS A 170 9.45 -1.06 -4.68
CA HIS A 170 8.98 -1.72 -3.46
C HIS A 170 9.17 -3.24 -3.53
N ASN A 171 8.78 -3.86 -4.66
CA ASN A 171 8.81 -5.31 -4.79
C ASN A 171 10.22 -5.89 -5.01
N THR A 172 11.14 -5.12 -5.62
CA THR A 172 12.42 -5.65 -6.13
C THR A 172 13.66 -4.84 -5.71
N GLY A 173 13.46 -3.65 -5.13
CA GLY A 173 14.53 -2.67 -4.89
C GLY A 173 15.04 -1.95 -6.13
N ARG A 174 14.50 -2.21 -7.33
CA ARG A 174 15.01 -1.67 -8.60
C ARG A 174 13.94 -0.98 -9.44
N VAL A 175 14.32 0.14 -10.07
CA VAL A 175 13.47 0.92 -10.99
C VAL A 175 13.03 0.09 -12.19
N ASP A 176 13.94 -0.72 -12.72
CA ASP A 176 13.76 -1.59 -13.89
C ASP A 176 13.52 -3.06 -13.50
N GLY A 177 13.27 -3.34 -12.21
CA GLY A 177 13.13 -4.69 -11.70
C GLY A 177 11.90 -5.41 -12.23
N THR A 178 12.06 -6.71 -12.49
CA THR A 178 10.95 -7.58 -12.87
C THR A 178 10.29 -8.13 -11.61
N THR A 179 9.01 -7.82 -11.43
CA THR A 179 8.20 -8.33 -10.33
C THR A 179 7.90 -9.83 -10.54
N SER A 180 7.84 -10.60 -9.46
CA SER A 180 7.52 -12.04 -9.54
C SER A 180 6.13 -12.29 -10.13
N ARG A 181 5.16 -11.46 -9.71
CA ARG A 181 3.83 -11.38 -10.30
C ARG A 181 3.82 -10.41 -11.48
N LYS A 182 3.41 -10.89 -12.65
CA LYS A 182 3.36 -10.09 -13.90
C LYS A 182 2.35 -8.94 -13.83
N ASP A 183 1.26 -9.13 -13.09
CA ASP A 183 0.18 -8.16 -12.95
C ASP A 183 0.40 -7.16 -11.79
N TYR A 184 1.49 -7.28 -11.03
CA TYR A 184 1.73 -6.50 -9.81
C TYR A 184 1.61 -4.99 -10.04
N VAL A 185 2.30 -4.49 -11.07
CA VAL A 185 2.31 -3.06 -11.40
C VAL A 185 0.96 -2.62 -11.96
N GLU A 186 0.38 -3.39 -12.88
CA GLU A 186 -0.92 -3.09 -13.48
C GLU A 186 -2.03 -3.01 -12.41
N LYS A 187 -2.07 -4.00 -11.51
CA LYS A 187 -2.99 -4.02 -10.37
C LYS A 187 -2.75 -2.86 -9.42
N GLY A 188 -1.51 -2.49 -9.16
CA GLY A 188 -1.19 -1.31 -8.36
C GLY A 188 -1.79 -0.04 -8.96
N LEU A 189 -1.58 0.19 -10.26
CA LEU A 189 -2.07 1.38 -10.96
C LEU A 189 -3.61 1.46 -11.00
N ILE A 190 -4.29 0.35 -11.30
CA ILE A 190 -5.76 0.36 -11.35
C ILE A 190 -6.37 0.54 -9.96
N ARG A 191 -5.77 -0.05 -8.93
CA ARG A 191 -6.23 0.08 -7.54
C ARG A 191 -6.01 1.48 -6.96
N MET A 192 -4.98 2.20 -7.40
CA MET A 192 -4.86 3.63 -7.10
C MET A 192 -6.07 4.41 -7.63
N GLN A 193 -6.57 4.09 -8.83
CA GLN A 193 -7.72 4.78 -9.42
C GLN A 193 -9.00 4.47 -8.64
N TYR A 194 -9.24 3.21 -8.28
CA TYR A 194 -10.39 2.82 -7.46
C TYR A 194 -10.35 3.44 -6.06
N TYR A 195 -9.20 3.45 -5.40
CA TYR A 195 -9.11 4.08 -4.08
C TYR A 195 -9.35 5.58 -4.15
N ARG A 196 -8.83 6.26 -5.18
CA ARG A 196 -9.11 7.68 -5.42
C ARG A 196 -10.60 7.95 -5.68
N LYS A 197 -11.28 7.06 -6.42
CA LYS A 197 -12.75 7.10 -6.58
C LYS A 197 -13.44 7.07 -5.22
N TRP A 198 -13.05 6.16 -4.33
CA TRP A 198 -13.68 6.03 -3.00
C TRP A 198 -13.37 7.19 -2.06
N ILE A 199 -12.17 7.79 -2.13
CA ILE A 199 -11.88 9.05 -1.43
C ILE A 199 -12.86 10.14 -1.87
N ASN A 200 -13.05 10.33 -3.19
CA ASN A 200 -13.94 11.37 -3.72
C ASN A 200 -15.43 11.13 -3.40
N GLN A 201 -15.81 9.88 -3.16
CA GLN A 201 -17.17 9.49 -2.78
C GLN A 201 -17.34 9.36 -1.27
N GLU A 202 -16.30 9.62 -0.49
CA GLU A 202 -16.28 9.39 0.97
C GLU A 202 -16.67 7.95 1.36
N GLY A 203 -16.41 6.97 0.48
CA GLY A 203 -16.86 5.59 0.63
C GLY A 203 -18.38 5.40 0.55
N SER A 204 -19.12 6.42 0.07
CA SER A 204 -20.56 6.37 -0.11
C SER A 204 -20.95 5.51 -1.31
N LEU A 205 -21.96 4.67 -1.10
CA LEU A 205 -22.66 3.95 -2.17
C LEU A 205 -23.86 4.76 -2.71
N PHE A 206 -24.02 6.03 -2.32
CA PHE A 206 -25.16 6.89 -2.66
C PHE A 206 -24.76 8.34 -2.91
#